data_AF-A0A820Q7S1-F1
#
_entry.id   AF-A0A820Q7S1-F1
#
_cell.length_a   1.000
_cell.length_b   1.000
_cell.length_c   1.000
_cell.angle_alpha   90.00
_cell.angle_beta   90.00
_cell.angle_gamma   90.00
#
_symmetry.space_group_name_H-M   'P 1'
#
loop_
_entity.id
_entity.type
_entity.pdbx_description
1 polymer ?
#
loop_
_entity_poly.entity_id
_entity_poly.type
_entity_poly.pdbx_seq_one_letter_code
_entity_poly.pdbx_strand_id
1 'polypeptide(L)'
;VWGGQNLEISFRVWMCGGSLEFVPCSRVGHIFRPGHPYNMTGAKGKGDVHGRNSMRLAEVWMDDYKRFYYMHRYDLKGKDFGDVEDRREIRKRLN
;
A
#
# COMPACT_ATOMS: atom_id res chain seq x y z
N VAL A 1 -4.12 -9.43 -2.64
CA VAL A 1 -5.42 -9.28 -3.34
C VAL A 1 -5.89 -7.83 -3.26
N TRP A 2 -6.26 -7.31 -2.10
CA TRP A 2 -6.76 -5.93 -1.97
C TRP A 2 -6.17 -5.20 -0.77
N GLY A 3 -5.89 -3.91 -0.92
CA GLY A 3 -5.39 -3.02 0.13
C GLY A 3 -4.01 -2.45 -0.18
N GLY A 4 -3.79 -1.17 0.09
CA GLY A 4 -2.50 -0.49 0.00
C GLY A 4 -2.07 -0.05 -1.41
N GLN A 5 -2.69 -0.56 -2.49
CA GLN A 5 -2.29 -0.25 -3.86
C GLN A 5 -2.55 1.21 -4.26
N ASN A 6 -3.59 1.82 -3.71
CA ASN A 6 -3.90 3.24 -3.91
C ASN A 6 -2.85 4.14 -3.24
N LEU A 7 -2.30 3.73 -2.10
CA LEU A 7 -1.20 4.44 -1.45
C LEU A 7 0.10 4.25 -2.23
N GLU A 8 0.38 3.04 -2.74
CA GLU A 8 1.62 2.75 -3.46
C GLU A 8 1.77 3.62 -4.69
N ILE A 9 0.72 3.70 -5.51
CA ILE A 9 0.74 4.54 -6.69
C ILE A 9 0.83 6.02 -6.31
N SER A 10 0.16 6.44 -5.23
CA SER A 10 0.19 7.84 -4.79
C SER A 10 1.58 8.28 -4.34
N PHE A 11 2.24 7.45 -3.53
CA PHE A 11 3.59 7.73 -3.03
C PHE A 11 4.58 7.74 -4.19
N ARG A 12 4.51 6.73 -5.06
CA ARG A 12 5.37 6.64 -6.24
C ARG A 12 5.23 7.86 -7.17
N VAL A 13 4.00 8.28 -7.48
CA VAL A 13 3.77 9.44 -8.36
C VAL A 13 4.36 10.71 -7.75
N TRP A 14 4.05 11.02 -6.49
CA TRP A 14 4.55 12.23 -5.83
C TRP A 14 6.07 12.23 -5.63
N MET A 15 6.65 11.09 -5.23
CA MET A 15 8.07 11.00 -4.91
C MET A 15 8.97 10.90 -6.14
N CYS A 16 8.44 10.52 -7.30
CA CYS A 16 9.18 10.38 -8.55
C CYS A 16 8.85 11.47 -9.58
N GLY A 17 8.47 12.67 -9.12
CA GLY A 17 8.34 13.87 -9.95
C GLY A 17 7.01 14.08 -10.67
N GLY A 18 5.99 13.26 -10.39
CA GLY A 18 4.63 13.45 -10.88
C GLY A 18 3.74 14.24 -9.91
N SER A 19 2.46 14.36 -10.26
CA SER A 19 1.42 14.98 -9.44
C SER A 19 0.14 14.13 -9.44
N LEU A 20 -0.68 14.32 -8.40
CA LEU A 20 -2.04 13.79 -8.34
C LEU A 20 -3.04 14.94 -8.32
N GLU A 21 -4.04 14.86 -9.20
CA GLU A 21 -5.05 15.90 -9.36
C GLU A 21 -6.46 15.38 -9.07
N PHE A 22 -7.25 16.22 -8.40
CA PHE A 22 -8.69 16.05 -8.29
C PHE A 22 -9.36 17.03 -9.23
N VAL A 23 -10.11 16.55 -10.22
CA VAL A 23 -10.74 17.39 -11.27
C VAL A 23 -12.25 17.55 -10.99
N PRO A 24 -12.72 18.68 -10.44
CA PRO A 24 -14.12 18.82 -10.00
C PRO A 24 -15.17 18.74 -11.12
N CYS A 25 -14.75 19.04 -12.36
CA CYS A 25 -15.59 18.98 -13.56
C CYS A 25 -15.81 17.54 -14.08
N SER A 26 -14.97 16.59 -13.69
CA SER A 26 -15.11 15.18 -14.07
C SER A 26 -15.72 14.39 -12.90
N ARG A 27 -16.88 13.77 -13.11
CA ARG A 27 -17.66 13.13 -12.03
C ARG A 27 -18.00 11.69 -12.39
N VAL A 28 -17.69 10.78 -11.47
CA VAL A 28 -18.02 9.35 -11.57
C VAL A 28 -18.67 8.90 -10.26
N GLY A 29 -19.85 8.30 -10.33
CA GLY A 29 -20.53 7.75 -9.16
C GLY A 29 -20.02 6.35 -8.81
N HIS A 30 -19.79 6.09 -7.52
CA HIS A 30 -19.42 4.77 -7.01
C HIS A 30 -20.32 4.38 -5.83
N ILE A 31 -20.96 3.21 -5.90
CA ILE A 31 -21.78 2.68 -4.81
C ILE A 31 -20.87 2.02 -3.78
N PHE A 32 -20.78 2.63 -2.59
CA PHE A 32 -20.01 2.06 -1.49
C PHE A 32 -20.66 0.81 -0.92
N ARG A 33 -19.82 -0.16 -0.56
CA ARG A 33 -20.23 -1.39 0.14
C ARG A 33 -19.74 -1.33 1.59
N PRO A 34 -20.47 -1.94 2.54
CA PRO A 34 -20.07 -1.97 3.94
C PRO A 34 -18.86 -2.89 4.21
N GLY A 35 -18.54 -3.80 3.29
CA GLY A 35 -17.42 -4.73 3.46
C GLY A 35 -16.97 -5.38 2.15
N HIS A 36 -15.86 -6.12 2.24
CA HIS A 36 -15.30 -6.82 1.09
C HIS A 36 -16.15 -8.04 0.72
N PRO A 37 -16.57 -8.18 -0.55
CA PRO A 37 -17.35 -9.34 -1.01
C PRO A 37 -16.49 -10.60 -1.25
N TYR A 38 -15.20 -10.55 -0.92
CA TYR A 38 -14.25 -11.64 -1.13
C TYR A 38 -13.38 -11.81 0.12
N ASN A 39 -12.77 -12.99 0.22
CA ASN A 39 -11.99 -13.36 1.39
C ASN A 39 -10.70 -12.53 1.53
N MET A 40 -10.60 -11.75 2.60
CA MET A 40 -9.42 -10.94 2.96
C MET A 40 -8.30 -11.75 3.63
N THR A 41 -8.53 -13.03 3.95
CA THR A 41 -7.63 -13.82 4.78
C THR A 41 -6.49 -14.53 4.01
N GLY A 42 -6.27 -14.19 2.74
CA GLY A 42 -5.16 -14.70 1.93
C GLY A 42 -5.24 -16.19 1.58
N ALA A 43 -4.22 -16.71 0.89
CA ALA A 43 -4.11 -18.14 0.62
C ALA A 43 -3.94 -18.88 1.96
N LYS A 44 -4.85 -19.82 2.27
CA LYS A 44 -4.98 -20.60 3.52
C LYS A 44 -5.85 -19.98 4.63
N GLY A 45 -6.57 -18.89 4.39
CA GLY A 45 -7.69 -18.51 5.25
C GLY A 45 -7.32 -17.84 6.58
N LYS A 46 -6.06 -17.44 6.80
CA LYS A 46 -5.53 -16.97 8.10
C LYS A 46 -4.59 -15.76 8.04
N GLY A 47 -4.40 -15.11 6.90
CA GLY A 47 -3.44 -14.03 6.70
C GLY A 47 -4.09 -12.65 6.60
N ASP A 48 -3.46 -11.61 7.16
CA ASP A 48 -3.86 -10.23 6.92
C ASP A 48 -3.28 -9.73 5.58
N VAL A 49 -4.03 -9.89 4.49
CA VAL A 49 -3.59 -9.46 3.14
C VAL A 49 -3.41 -7.95 3.08
N HIS A 50 -4.31 -7.20 3.71
CA HIS A 50 -4.25 -5.74 3.72
C HIS A 50 -2.99 -5.28 4.46
N GLY A 51 -2.75 -5.81 5.66
CA GLY A 51 -1.56 -5.54 6.45
C GLY A 51 -0.27 -5.93 5.73
N ARG A 52 -0.23 -7.09 5.05
CA ARG A 52 0.93 -7.48 4.24
C ARG A 52 1.22 -6.49 3.12
N ASN A 53 0.19 -6.06 2.39
CA ASN A 53 0.36 -5.06 1.34
C ASN A 53 0.83 -3.71 1.88
N SER A 54 0.28 -3.27 3.02
CA SER A 54 0.68 -2.04 3.69
C SER A 54 2.11 -2.09 4.26
N MET A 55 2.58 -3.27 4.71
CA MET A 55 4.00 -3.46 5.05
C MET A 55 4.89 -3.25 3.82
N ARG A 56 4.55 -3.85 2.66
CA ARG A 56 5.33 -3.69 1.43
C ARG A 56 5.43 -2.23 0.99
N LEU A 57 4.34 -1.48 1.11
CA LEU A 57 4.34 -0.03 0.90
C LEU A 57 5.33 0.66 1.84
N ALA A 58 5.20 0.43 3.14
CA ALA A 58 6.00 1.09 4.17
C ALA A 58 7.50 0.80 4.01
N GLU A 59 7.85 -0.45 3.70
CA GLU A 59 9.23 -0.90 3.51
C GLU A 59 9.90 -0.37 2.24
N VAL A 60 9.11 0.13 1.27
CA VAL A 60 9.62 0.67 0.01
C VAL A 60 9.58 2.18 -0.02
N TRP A 61 8.55 2.82 0.52
CA TRP A 61 8.25 4.24 0.26
C TRP A 61 8.25 5.13 1.50
N MET A 62 8.21 4.58 2.72
CA MET A 62 8.07 5.40 3.94
C MET A 62 9.38 5.68 4.67
N ASP A 63 10.52 5.12 4.24
CA ASP A 63 11.82 5.31 4.90
C ASP A 63 11.70 5.15 6.43
N ASP A 64 12.24 6.10 7.20
CA ASP A 64 12.16 6.10 8.66
C ASP A 64 10.74 6.30 9.19
N TYR A 65 9.82 6.84 8.41
CA TYR A 65 8.42 7.02 8.81
C TYR A 65 7.68 5.69 8.93
N LYS A 66 8.20 4.58 8.38
CA LYS A 66 7.63 3.24 8.60
C LYS A 66 7.54 2.88 10.09
N ARG A 67 8.35 3.51 10.96
CA ARG A 67 8.24 3.38 12.42
C ARG A 67 6.85 3.74 12.96
N PHE A 68 6.19 4.75 12.38
CA PHE A 68 4.85 5.16 12.80
C PHE A 68 3.78 4.15 12.36
N TYR A 69 3.95 3.56 11.17
CA TYR A 69 3.10 2.46 10.73
C TYR A 69 3.20 1.27 11.70
N TYR A 70 4.42 0.83 12.04
CA TYR A 70 4.63 -0.28 12.97
C TYR A 70 4.32 0.05 14.43
N MET A 71 4.23 1.33 14.82
CA MET A 71 3.72 1.73 16.12
C MET A 71 2.22 1.44 16.25
N HIS A 72 1.44 1.68 15.18
CA HIS A 72 0.00 1.42 15.16
C HIS A 72 -0.33 -0.02 14.81
N ARG A 73 0.46 -0.65 13.94
CA ARG A 73 0.35 -2.06 13.53
C ARG A 73 1.49 -2.88 14.12
N TYR A 74 1.63 -2.82 15.44
CA TYR A 74 2.68 -3.54 16.15
C TYR A 74 2.61 -5.06 15.92
N ASP A 75 1.40 -5.59 15.72
CA ASP A 75 1.13 -6.98 15.36
C ASP A 75 1.82 -7.43 14.06
N LEU A 76 2.24 -6.50 13.21
CA LEU A 76 2.90 -6.77 11.93
C LEU A 76 4.42 -6.57 11.97
N LYS A 77 4.96 -6.03 13.06
CA LYS A 77 6.40 -5.77 13.16
C LYS A 77 7.18 -7.09 13.09
N GLY A 78 8.14 -7.17 12.17
CA GLY A 78 8.95 -8.37 11.95
C GLY A 78 8.26 -9.53 11.22
N LYS A 79 6.99 -9.36 10.77
CA LYS A 79 6.32 -10.37 9.94
C LYS A 79 6.83 -10.32 8.51
N ASP A 80 6.75 -11.47 7.83
CA ASP A 80 7.10 -11.57 6.42
C ASP A 80 6.13 -10.76 5.53
N PHE A 81 6.70 -9.87 4.72
CA PHE A 81 6.01 -9.10 3.70
C PHE A 81 6.40 -9.51 2.27
N GLY A 82 7.26 -10.53 2.13
CA GLY A 82 7.80 -11.03 0.87
C GLY A 82 8.83 -10.10 0.24
N ASP A 83 9.40 -10.53 -0.88
CA ASP A 83 10.42 -9.76 -1.58
C ASP A 83 9.87 -8.45 -2.17
N VAL A 84 10.64 -7.37 -2.00
CA VAL A 84 10.36 -6.01 -2.47
C VAL A 84 11.54 -5.40 -3.22
N GLU A 85 12.58 -6.17 -3.54
CA GLU A 85 13.82 -5.63 -4.13
C GLU A 85 13.57 -4.95 -5.47
N ASP A 86 12.78 -5.57 -6.36
CA ASP A 86 12.36 -4.95 -7.63
C ASP A 86 11.72 -3.57 -7.45
N ARG A 87 10.96 -3.37 -6.36
CA ARG A 87 10.31 -2.08 -6.07
C ARG A 87 11.32 -1.05 -5.57
N ARG A 88 12.31 -1.47 -4.77
CA ARG A 88 13.42 -0.61 -4.32
C ARG A 88 14.27 -0.18 -5.51
N GLU A 89 14.58 -1.08 -6.43
CA GLU A 89 15.33 -0.77 -7.65
C GLU A 89 14.58 0.22 -8.54
N ILE A 90 13.26 0.06 -8.69
CA ILE A 90 12.44 1.06 -9.40
C ILE A 90 12.52 2.43 -8.72
N ARG A 91 12.40 2.49 -7.39
CA ARG A 91 12.51 3.76 -6.65
C ARG A 91 13.88 4.40 -6.85
N LYS A 92 14.97 3.63 -6.81
CA LYS A 92 16.33 4.13 -7.08
C LYS A 92 16.47 4.67 -8.51
N ARG A 93 15.91 3.97 -9.50
CA ARG A 93 16.01 4.35 -10.92
C ARG A 93 15.19 5.59 -11.29
N LEU A 94 14.09 5.84 -10.58
CA LEU A 94 13.18 6.96 -10.86
C LEU A 94 13.51 8.24 -10.06
N ASN A 95 14.52 8.18 -9.20
CA ASN A 95 15.04 9.32 -8.45
C ASN A 95 16.27 9.92 -9.14
#